data_AF-A0A354B8W9-F1
#
_entry.id   AF-A0A354B8W9-F1
#
_cell.length_a   1.000
_cell.length_b   1.000
_cell.length_c   1.000
_cell.angle_alpha   90.00
_cell.angle_beta   90.00
_cell.angle_gamma   90.00
#
_symmetry.space_group_name_H-M   'P 1'
#
loop_
_entity.id
_entity.type
_entity.pdbx_description
1 polymer ?
#
loop_
_entity_poly.entity_id
_entity_poly.type
_entity_poly.pdbx_seq_one_letter_code
_entity_poly.pdbx_strand_id
1 'polypeptide(L)'
;MSPSVQSRTVSNQRFAVRSSATKESGPMPEATRTLIAGEAHGEILELDEPLSFWGGFESQTGTIIDQAHPQVGQSLVGKIVMMTVGRGSSSASSVLAEAIRDGTAPAALILQESDEIIVLGAIVADEIYQTVMPILLVDDVTYRDVASLTAAQITADGQIDPR
;
A
#
# COMPACT_ATOMS: atom_id res chain seq x y z
N MET A 1 -43.37 -20.79 65.75
CA MET A 1 -44.36 -20.14 64.86
C MET A 1 -43.61 -19.32 63.83
N SER A 2 -43.78 -19.61 62.55
CA SER A 2 -43.43 -18.74 61.40
C SER A 2 -44.35 -17.49 61.41
N PRO A 3 -44.17 -16.42 60.60
CA PRO A 3 -43.51 -16.33 59.28
C PRO A 3 -42.41 -15.21 59.27
N SER A 4 -41.93 -14.60 58.18
CA SER A 4 -42.24 -14.61 56.73
C SER A 4 -40.95 -14.47 55.89
N VAL A 5 -40.99 -14.91 54.63
CA VAL A 5 -39.99 -14.57 53.61
C VAL A 5 -40.53 -13.44 52.73
N GLN A 6 -39.74 -12.39 52.50
CA GLN A 6 -39.98 -11.42 51.42
C GLN A 6 -38.80 -11.43 50.45
N SER A 7 -39.03 -12.00 49.27
CA SER A 7 -38.08 -11.91 48.15
C SER A 7 -37.97 -10.46 47.67
N ARG A 8 -36.74 -9.91 47.67
CA ARG A 8 -36.43 -8.68 46.95
C ARG A 8 -35.85 -9.03 45.59
N THR A 9 -36.63 -8.79 44.54
CA THR A 9 -36.17 -8.92 43.15
C THR A 9 -35.10 -7.86 42.86
N VAL A 10 -33.87 -8.30 42.56
CA VAL A 10 -32.83 -7.40 42.05
C VAL A 10 -33.07 -7.19 40.55
N SER A 11 -33.41 -5.95 40.18
CA SER A 11 -33.64 -5.55 38.79
C SER A 11 -32.30 -5.34 38.08
N ASN A 12 -31.88 -6.32 37.27
CA ASN A 12 -30.72 -6.17 36.39
C ASN A 12 -31.07 -5.29 35.18
N GLN A 13 -30.77 -4.00 35.26
CA GLN A 13 -30.70 -3.13 34.08
C GLN A 13 -29.54 -3.57 33.20
N ARG A 14 -29.84 -4.25 32.09
CA ARG A 14 -28.86 -4.47 31.01
C ARG A 14 -28.61 -3.15 30.30
N PHE A 15 -27.41 -2.60 30.44
CA PHE A 15 -26.92 -1.60 29.49
C PHE A 15 -26.83 -2.25 28.11
N ALA A 16 -27.71 -1.83 27.20
CA ALA A 16 -27.63 -2.23 25.80
C ALA A 16 -26.49 -1.46 25.13
N VAL A 17 -25.29 -2.06 25.11
CA VAL A 17 -24.23 -1.63 24.19
C VAL A 17 -24.81 -1.78 22.80
N ARG A 18 -25.04 -0.64 22.11
CA ARG A 18 -25.40 -0.65 20.71
C ARG A 18 -24.20 -1.14 19.92
N SER A 19 -24.19 -2.43 19.58
CA SER A 19 -23.23 -2.97 18.62
C SER A 19 -23.39 -2.17 17.34
N SER A 20 -22.39 -1.36 17.00
CA SER A 20 -22.26 -0.84 15.65
C SER A 20 -22.17 -2.06 14.73
N ALA A 21 -23.12 -2.19 13.80
CA ALA A 21 -23.05 -3.24 12.81
C ALA A 21 -21.78 -3.02 12.00
N THR A 22 -20.83 -3.96 12.07
CA THR A 22 -19.77 -4.06 11.08
C THR A 22 -20.49 -4.20 9.74
N LYS A 23 -20.35 -3.18 8.90
CA LYS A 23 -20.83 -3.26 7.53
C LYS A 23 -20.03 -4.40 6.90
N GLU A 24 -20.67 -5.48 6.49
CA GLU A 24 -19.98 -6.48 5.68
C GLU A 24 -19.52 -5.76 4.42
N SER A 25 -18.21 -5.49 4.37
CA SER A 25 -17.55 -5.02 3.18
C SER A 25 -17.69 -6.10 2.11
N GLY A 26 -17.75 -5.67 0.84
CA GLY A 26 -17.46 -6.59 -0.24
C GLY A 26 -16.04 -7.18 -0.09
N PRO A 27 -15.65 -8.14 -0.95
CA PRO A 27 -14.25 -8.58 -1.00
C PRO A 27 -13.36 -7.34 -1.07
N MET A 28 -12.36 -7.29 -0.19
CA MET A 28 -11.44 -6.16 -0.15
C MET A 28 -10.51 -6.22 -1.37
N PRO A 29 -9.97 -5.09 -1.85
CA PRO A 29 -9.03 -5.11 -2.96
C PRO A 29 -7.80 -5.97 -2.60
N GLU A 30 -7.52 -6.98 -3.39
CA GLU A 30 -6.45 -7.96 -3.16
C GLU A 30 -5.55 -8.05 -4.40
N ALA A 31 -4.25 -8.20 -4.19
CA ALA A 31 -3.30 -8.41 -5.29
C ALA A 31 -3.58 -9.71 -6.06
N THR A 32 -3.68 -9.61 -7.39
CA THR A 32 -3.65 -10.79 -8.27
C THR A 32 -2.36 -11.58 -8.11
N ARG A 33 -1.25 -10.89 -7.77
CA ARG A 33 0.01 -11.51 -7.35
C ARG A 33 0.85 -10.56 -6.52
N THR A 34 1.31 -11.01 -5.35
CA THR A 34 2.39 -10.35 -4.60
C THR A 34 3.73 -10.65 -5.26
N LEU A 35 4.42 -9.62 -5.77
CA LEU A 35 5.75 -9.74 -6.39
C LEU A 35 6.86 -9.63 -5.33
N ILE A 36 6.70 -8.71 -4.39
CA ILE A 36 7.50 -8.58 -3.16
C ILE A 36 6.54 -8.45 -1.99
N ALA A 37 6.64 -9.40 -1.05
CA ALA A 37 5.81 -9.43 0.14
C ALA A 37 6.36 -8.48 1.22
N GLY A 38 5.47 -7.85 1.98
CA GLY A 38 5.81 -6.96 3.08
C GLY A 38 4.64 -6.06 3.46
N GLU A 39 4.85 -5.15 4.39
CA GLU A 39 3.80 -4.24 4.89
C GLU A 39 4.16 -2.79 4.56
N ALA A 40 3.16 -2.01 4.14
CA ALA A 40 3.33 -0.60 3.82
C ALA A 40 2.04 0.17 4.13
N HIS A 41 2.15 1.47 4.41
CA HIS A 41 0.99 2.35 4.49
C HIS A 41 1.36 3.71 3.88
N GLY A 42 0.39 4.39 3.30
CA GLY A 42 0.62 5.70 2.71
C GLY A 42 -0.61 6.24 1.97
N GLU A 43 -0.51 7.50 1.56
CA GLU A 43 -1.42 8.09 0.59
C GLU A 43 -1.30 7.35 -0.74
N ILE A 44 -2.43 7.14 -1.42
CA ILE A 44 -2.42 6.65 -2.79
C ILE A 44 -1.94 7.76 -3.73
N LEU A 45 -1.04 7.43 -4.64
CA LEU A 45 -0.64 8.27 -5.74
C LEU A 45 -0.69 7.46 -7.05
N GLU A 46 -1.80 7.58 -7.77
CA GLU A 46 -1.88 7.15 -9.16
C GLU A 46 -1.01 8.07 -10.02
N LEU A 47 -0.20 7.49 -10.90
CA LEU A 47 0.55 8.23 -11.90
C LEU A 47 -0.20 8.29 -13.23
N ASP A 48 -0.30 9.49 -13.80
CA ASP A 48 -0.95 9.74 -15.10
C ASP A 48 -0.22 9.06 -16.26
N GLU A 49 1.10 8.83 -16.10
CA GLU A 49 1.94 8.06 -17.01
C GLU A 49 2.88 7.13 -16.24
N PRO A 50 3.37 6.03 -16.87
CA PRO A 50 4.47 5.22 -16.34
C PRO A 50 5.73 6.03 -16.01
N LEU A 51 6.39 5.73 -14.89
CA LEU A 51 7.64 6.40 -14.49
C LEU A 51 8.90 5.60 -14.86
N SER A 52 9.94 6.30 -15.32
CA SER A 52 11.28 5.72 -15.42
C SER A 52 12.09 6.03 -14.16
N PHE A 53 12.38 5.00 -13.36
CA PHE A 53 13.31 5.11 -12.23
C PHE A 53 14.75 5.40 -12.67
N TRP A 54 15.09 5.21 -13.95
CA TRP A 54 16.34 5.67 -14.54
C TRP A 54 16.13 6.99 -15.29
N GLY A 55 16.63 8.09 -14.74
CA GLY A 55 16.61 9.43 -15.36
C GLY A 55 15.30 10.22 -15.21
N GLY A 56 14.19 9.59 -14.83
CA GLY A 56 12.92 10.28 -14.55
C GLY A 56 12.64 10.51 -13.07
N PHE A 57 13.45 9.96 -12.18
CA PHE A 57 13.31 10.00 -10.73
C PHE A 57 14.67 10.33 -10.08
N GLU A 58 14.67 11.25 -9.11
CA GLU A 58 15.86 11.61 -8.33
C GLU A 58 15.87 10.84 -7.01
N SER A 59 16.71 9.80 -6.92
CA SER A 59 16.79 8.92 -5.75
C SER A 59 17.15 9.64 -4.46
N GLN A 60 17.90 10.74 -4.48
CA GLN A 60 18.25 11.47 -3.24
C GLN A 60 17.07 12.26 -2.64
N THR A 61 15.98 12.46 -3.38
CA THR A 61 14.83 13.28 -2.95
C THR A 61 13.49 12.58 -3.07
N GLY A 62 13.44 11.44 -3.75
CA GLY A 62 12.20 10.73 -4.06
C GLY A 62 11.28 11.49 -5.01
N THR A 63 11.81 12.36 -5.88
CA THR A 63 11.01 13.29 -6.70
C THR A 63 11.04 12.93 -8.18
N ILE A 64 9.90 13.07 -8.87
CA ILE A 64 9.83 12.96 -10.34
C ILE A 64 10.56 14.16 -10.98
N ILE A 65 11.57 13.90 -11.80
CA ILE A 65 12.39 14.91 -12.48
C ILE A 65 12.25 14.90 -14.01
N ASP A 66 11.59 13.88 -14.59
CA ASP A 66 11.27 13.84 -16.03
C ASP A 66 10.38 15.05 -16.39
N GLN A 67 10.93 15.98 -17.18
CA GLN A 67 10.24 17.20 -17.60
C GLN A 67 9.08 16.95 -18.57
N ALA A 68 8.98 15.74 -19.14
CA ALA A 68 7.84 15.33 -19.96
C ALA A 68 6.70 14.70 -19.14
N HIS A 69 6.96 14.29 -17.88
CA HIS A 69 5.97 13.59 -17.06
C HIS A 69 4.90 14.57 -16.52
N PRO A 70 3.59 14.26 -16.60
CA PRO A 70 2.52 15.17 -16.16
C PRO A 70 2.67 15.65 -14.70
N GLN A 71 3.15 14.76 -13.83
CA GLN A 71 3.35 15.00 -12.39
C GLN A 71 4.81 15.33 -12.03
N VAL A 72 5.57 15.98 -12.92
CA VAL A 72 6.94 16.44 -12.62
C VAL A 72 6.98 17.32 -11.35
N GLY A 73 7.99 17.11 -10.51
CA GLY A 73 8.12 17.76 -9.20
C GLY A 73 7.32 17.10 -8.07
N GLN A 74 6.48 16.10 -8.36
CA GLN A 74 5.79 15.33 -7.33
C GLN A 74 6.77 14.42 -6.58
N SER A 75 6.67 14.40 -5.24
CA SER A 75 7.40 13.47 -4.39
C SER A 75 6.64 12.16 -4.21
N LEU A 76 7.36 11.05 -4.29
CA LEU A 76 6.87 9.68 -4.09
C LEU A 76 7.11 9.15 -2.67
N VAL A 77 7.93 9.84 -1.87
CA VAL A 77 8.44 9.37 -0.58
C VAL A 77 7.29 8.94 0.34
N GLY A 78 7.30 7.67 0.77
CA GLY A 78 6.31 7.14 1.70
C GLY A 78 4.88 7.01 1.16
N LYS A 79 4.67 7.15 -0.16
CA LYS A 79 3.36 6.96 -0.81
C LYS A 79 3.20 5.55 -1.35
N ILE A 80 1.97 5.08 -1.49
CA ILE A 80 1.66 3.87 -2.27
C ILE A 80 1.45 4.35 -3.71
N VAL A 81 2.43 4.10 -4.57
CA VAL A 81 2.44 4.63 -5.94
C VAL A 81 1.87 3.59 -6.90
N MET A 82 0.93 4.00 -7.73
CA MET A 82 0.26 3.15 -8.72
C MET A 82 0.65 3.59 -10.14
N MET A 83 0.99 2.63 -11.00
CA MET A 83 1.15 2.86 -12.45
C MET A 83 0.92 1.55 -13.20
N THR A 84 0.63 1.60 -14.49
CA THR A 84 0.39 0.38 -15.29
C THR A 84 1.61 -0.55 -15.30
N VAL A 85 2.79 0.01 -15.59
CA VAL A 85 4.08 -0.68 -15.72
C VAL A 85 5.22 0.30 -15.43
N GLY A 86 6.43 -0.20 -15.15
CA GLY A 86 7.63 0.63 -15.11
C GLY A 86 8.12 1.07 -16.50
N ARG A 87 9.05 2.04 -16.52
CA ARG A 87 9.87 2.34 -17.71
C ARG A 87 11.36 2.25 -17.37
N GLY A 88 12.16 1.92 -18.39
CA GLY A 88 13.62 2.04 -18.34
C GLY A 88 14.37 0.78 -18.77
N SER A 89 15.63 0.75 -18.38
CA SER A 89 16.57 -0.35 -18.63
C SER A 89 17.12 -0.86 -17.30
N SER A 90 17.89 -1.95 -17.31
CA SER A 90 18.41 -2.63 -16.11
C SER A 90 19.06 -1.72 -15.06
N SER A 91 19.66 -0.59 -15.43
CA SER A 91 20.19 0.43 -14.50
C SER A 91 19.13 1.07 -13.57
N ALA A 92 17.83 0.93 -13.85
CA ALA A 92 16.77 1.42 -12.98
C ALA A 92 16.68 0.61 -11.66
N SER A 93 17.08 -0.67 -11.66
CA SER A 93 17.06 -1.51 -10.45
C SER A 93 17.98 -0.96 -9.36
N SER A 94 19.18 -0.50 -9.73
CA SER A 94 20.13 0.10 -8.78
C SER A 94 19.64 1.45 -8.25
N VAL A 95 19.01 2.28 -9.09
CA VAL A 95 18.49 3.58 -8.64
C VAL A 95 17.35 3.39 -7.63
N LEU A 96 16.46 2.42 -7.88
CA LEU A 96 15.40 2.06 -6.96
C LEU A 96 15.95 1.45 -5.66
N ALA A 97 16.93 0.54 -5.74
CA ALA A 97 17.54 -0.07 -4.56
C ALA A 97 18.21 0.96 -3.63
N GLU A 98 18.93 1.93 -4.19
CA GLU A 98 19.52 3.05 -3.43
C GLU A 98 18.43 3.93 -2.78
N ALA A 99 17.33 4.22 -3.49
CA ALA A 99 16.22 4.99 -2.93
C ALA A 99 15.48 4.26 -1.80
N ILE A 100 15.36 2.92 -1.87
CA ILE A 100 14.82 2.11 -0.78
C ILE A 100 15.77 2.16 0.43
N ARG A 101 17.09 2.01 0.22
CA ARG A 101 18.09 2.14 1.29
C ARG A 101 18.04 3.51 1.97
N ASP A 102 17.95 4.57 1.18
CA ASP A 102 18.05 5.96 1.65
C ASP A 102 16.71 6.49 2.21
N GLY A 103 15.64 5.70 2.16
CA GLY A 103 14.32 6.05 2.70
C GLY A 103 13.52 7.05 1.85
N THR A 104 13.88 7.19 0.58
CA THR A 104 13.32 8.13 -0.40
C THR A 104 12.44 7.47 -1.46
N ALA A 105 12.33 6.15 -1.43
CA ALA A 105 11.42 5.37 -2.27
C ALA A 105 9.94 5.59 -1.90
N PRO A 106 9.00 5.15 -2.77
CA PRO A 106 7.63 4.84 -2.37
C PRO A 106 7.59 3.93 -1.13
N ALA A 107 6.50 4.00 -0.37
CA ALA A 107 6.21 2.98 0.64
C ALA A 107 5.90 1.63 -0.01
N ALA A 108 5.25 1.63 -1.18
CA ALA A 108 4.99 0.45 -2.00
C ALA A 108 4.72 0.82 -3.46
N LEU A 109 4.79 -0.18 -4.35
CA LEU A 109 4.33 -0.08 -5.74
C LEU A 109 3.14 -1.01 -6.00
N ILE A 110 2.17 -0.52 -6.77
CA ILE A 110 1.06 -1.30 -7.32
C ILE A 110 1.12 -1.18 -8.85
N LEU A 111 1.20 -2.33 -9.53
CA LEU A 111 1.37 -2.45 -10.98
C LEU A 111 0.22 -3.25 -11.61
N GLN A 112 -0.05 -3.04 -12.90
CA GLN A 112 -0.93 -3.91 -13.71
C GLN A 112 -0.13 -4.91 -14.56
N GLU A 113 1.11 -4.56 -14.94
CA GLU A 113 2.06 -5.43 -15.63
C GLU A 113 3.36 -5.56 -14.80
N SER A 114 3.94 -6.77 -14.80
CA SER A 114 5.14 -7.07 -14.03
C SER A 114 6.40 -6.52 -14.70
N ASP A 115 7.15 -5.66 -14.00
CA ASP A 115 8.46 -5.17 -14.44
C ASP A 115 9.59 -5.88 -13.64
N GLU A 116 10.34 -6.74 -14.30
CA GLU A 116 11.43 -7.51 -13.69
C GLU A 116 12.59 -6.64 -13.16
N ILE A 117 12.80 -5.44 -13.73
CA ILE A 117 13.87 -4.53 -13.33
C ILE A 117 13.49 -3.81 -12.03
N ILE A 118 12.23 -3.38 -11.90
CA ILE A 118 11.69 -2.82 -10.67
C ILE A 118 11.70 -3.88 -9.55
N VAL A 119 11.22 -5.09 -9.84
CA VAL A 119 11.23 -6.21 -8.88
C VAL A 119 12.66 -6.55 -8.43
N LEU A 120 13.63 -6.59 -9.35
CA LEU A 120 15.04 -6.80 -9.01
C LEU A 120 15.60 -5.71 -8.10
N GLY A 121 15.22 -4.44 -8.30
CA GLY A 121 15.63 -3.34 -7.42
C GLY A 121 15.17 -3.53 -5.97
N ALA A 122 13.93 -3.96 -5.76
CA ALA A 122 13.41 -4.26 -4.44
C ALA A 122 14.05 -5.51 -3.80
N ILE A 123 14.29 -6.58 -4.57
CA ILE A 123 15.02 -7.78 -4.08
C ILE A 123 16.43 -7.42 -3.62
N VAL A 124 17.15 -6.61 -4.40
CA VAL A 124 18.51 -6.16 -4.05
C VAL A 124 18.51 -5.31 -2.78
N ALA A 125 17.48 -4.48 -2.57
CA ALA A 125 17.35 -3.68 -1.35
C ALA A 125 17.08 -4.54 -0.11
N ASP A 126 16.23 -5.57 -0.23
CA ASP A 126 15.97 -6.53 0.86
C ASP A 126 17.25 -7.34 1.17
N GLU A 127 17.83 -8.02 0.19
CA GLU A 127 19.00 -8.90 0.37
C GLU A 127 20.23 -8.17 0.92
N ILE A 128 20.50 -6.92 0.48
CA ILE A 128 21.71 -6.18 0.89
C ILE A 128 21.46 -5.26 2.10
N TYR A 129 20.32 -4.57 2.15
CA TYR A 129 20.04 -3.54 3.15
C TYR A 129 19.01 -3.95 4.20
N GLN A 130 18.33 -5.09 4.02
CA GLN A 130 17.27 -5.60 4.90
C GLN A 130 16.09 -4.61 5.02
N THR A 131 15.84 -3.87 3.92
CA THR A 131 14.74 -2.92 3.80
C THR A 131 13.80 -3.37 2.69
N VAL A 132 12.58 -3.75 3.08
CA VAL A 132 11.53 -4.23 2.17
C VAL A 132 10.66 -3.08 1.68
N MET A 133 10.42 -3.01 0.36
CA MET A 133 9.37 -2.20 -0.26
C MET A 133 8.40 -3.15 -0.99
N PRO A 134 7.13 -3.29 -0.55
CA PRO A 134 6.18 -4.19 -1.20
C PRO A 134 5.89 -3.81 -2.65
N ILE A 135 5.71 -4.82 -3.49
CA ILE A 135 5.31 -4.67 -4.89
C ILE A 135 4.17 -5.64 -5.17
N LEU A 136 3.01 -5.09 -5.55
CA LEU A 136 1.81 -5.85 -5.88
C LEU A 136 1.49 -5.74 -7.37
N LEU A 137 0.95 -6.83 -7.93
CA LEU A 137 0.35 -6.88 -9.24
C LEU A 137 -1.16 -7.03 -9.08
N VAL A 138 -1.94 -6.14 -9.70
CA VAL A 138 -3.41 -6.07 -9.59
C VAL A 138 -4.09 -6.12 -10.96
N ASP A 139 -5.36 -6.47 -11.00
CA ASP A 139 -6.19 -6.37 -12.20
C ASP A 139 -6.84 -4.99 -12.36
N ASP A 140 -7.45 -4.72 -13.51
CA ASP A 140 -8.10 -3.45 -13.84
C ASP A 140 -9.21 -3.03 -12.86
N VAL A 141 -9.87 -4.00 -12.21
CA VAL A 141 -10.95 -3.72 -11.26
C VAL A 141 -10.34 -3.22 -9.95
N THR A 142 -9.41 -4.01 -9.41
CA THR A 142 -8.67 -3.71 -8.19
C THR A 142 -7.87 -2.42 -8.33
N TYR A 143 -7.25 -2.17 -9.49
CA TYR A 143 -6.53 -0.92 -9.76
C TYR A 143 -7.45 0.30 -9.67
N ARG A 144 -8.64 0.27 -10.31
CA ARG A 144 -9.60 1.38 -10.22
C ARG A 144 -10.17 1.56 -8.81
N ASP A 145 -10.42 0.46 -8.10
CA ASP A 145 -10.94 0.52 -6.74
C ASP A 145 -9.90 1.14 -5.79
N VAL A 146 -8.62 0.76 -5.89
CA VAL A 146 -7.53 1.33 -5.07
C VAL A 146 -7.21 2.78 -5.46
N ALA A 147 -7.24 3.13 -6.76
CA ALA A 147 -7.04 4.51 -7.22
C ALA A 147 -8.11 5.48 -6.69
N SER A 148 -9.30 4.98 -6.30
CA SER A 148 -10.35 5.79 -5.68
C SER A 148 -10.13 6.10 -4.19
N LEU A 149 -9.13 5.47 -3.55
CA LEU A 149 -8.83 5.64 -2.13
C LEU A 149 -7.91 6.85 -1.90
N THR A 150 -8.02 7.49 -0.73
CA THR A 150 -7.07 8.54 -0.32
C THR A 150 -5.78 7.94 0.25
N ALA A 151 -5.90 6.87 1.02
CA ALA A 151 -4.79 6.15 1.60
C ALA A 151 -5.13 4.66 1.75
N ALA A 152 -4.09 3.82 1.87
CA ALA A 152 -4.25 2.40 2.15
C ALA A 152 -3.16 1.86 3.07
N GLN A 153 -3.39 0.65 3.57
CA GLN A 153 -2.40 -0.23 4.17
C GLN A 153 -2.29 -1.49 3.30
N ILE A 154 -1.07 -1.84 2.92
CA ILE A 154 -0.72 -3.14 2.36
C ILE A 154 -0.26 -4.05 3.50
N THR A 155 -0.71 -5.29 3.44
CA THR A 155 -0.38 -6.39 4.36
C THR A 155 0.58 -7.38 3.71
N ALA A 156 1.28 -8.20 4.52
CA ALA A 156 2.28 -9.14 4.04
C ALA A 156 1.73 -10.23 3.09
N ASP A 157 0.43 -10.54 3.17
CA ASP A 157 -0.28 -11.46 2.28
C ASP A 157 -0.83 -10.81 1.00
N GLY A 158 -0.76 -9.47 0.87
CA GLY A 158 -1.14 -8.75 -0.35
C GLY A 158 -2.56 -8.18 -0.37
N GLN A 159 -3.24 -8.12 0.78
CA GLN A 159 -4.50 -7.36 0.93
C GLN A 159 -4.21 -5.85 0.95
N ILE A 160 -5.13 -5.06 0.41
CA ILE A 160 -5.04 -3.59 0.32
C ILE A 160 -6.21 -2.98 1.08
N ASP A 161 -5.97 -2.63 2.35
CA ASP A 161 -6.98 -2.08 3.26
C ASP A 161 -7.12 -0.55 3.08
N PRO A 162 -8.31 -0.01 2.75
CA PRO A 162 -8.57 1.43 2.79
C PRO A 162 -8.32 2.06 4.17
N ARG A 163 -7.82 3.29 4.20
CA ARG A 163 -7.55 4.07 5.43
C ARG A 163 -8.17 5.46 5.42
#